data_AF-A0A8C0DB33-F1
#
_entry.id   AF-A0A8C0DB33-F1
#
_cell.length_a   1.000
_cell.length_b   1.000
_cell.length_c   1.000
_cell.angle_alpha   90.00
_cell.angle_beta   90.00
_cell.angle_gamma   90.00
#
_symmetry.space_group_name_H-M   'P 1'
#
loop_
_entity.id
_entity.type
_entity.pdbx_description
1 polymer ?
#
loop_
_entity_poly.entity_id
_entity_poly.type
_entity_poly.pdbx_seq_one_letter_code
_entity_poly.pdbx_strand_id
1 'polypeptide(L)'
;MGDLELLLPGEADVLVRGLRSFQLREMGSGGWNQQHENLEKLNMQAILDATASQGEPIQELLVTHGKIPTLVEELIAVEMWKQKVFPVLCRLEDFKPQNTFPIYMVLHHEASIINLLETAFFHKEVCESAEDTILDLVDYCHRKLTLLVAQSGHGGPPEEEESQYGTPMQELQKQAELMEFEIALKALSVLRYITDCVDSLSLSTLSRMLSTHNLPCLLVELLEHSPWSRQEGGKLQQFESGRWQTVFPSEQQKLSKLDGQVWIALYNLLLSPEARARYCLTSFARGQLLKLRAFLTDTLLDQLPNLADLQGFLAHLALTEAQPPKKDLVLEQIPEIWERLERENRGKWQAIAKHQLRHVFSPSEQELRLQARRWAETYRLDVLEAVAPEQPRCAYCNAEASKRCSRCQNEWYCCRECQVKHWEKHGKACVPAAQDDRAK
;
A
#
# COMPACT_ATOMS: atom_id res chain seq x y z
N MET A 1 -14.79 1.58 21.74
CA MET A 1 -14.03 2.03 20.56
C MET A 1 -14.95 2.87 19.66
N GLY A 2 -15.83 3.70 20.23
CA GLY A 2 -17.04 4.18 19.54
C GLY A 2 -17.18 5.68 19.33
N ASP A 3 -16.16 6.52 19.59
CA ASP A 3 -16.29 7.98 19.48
C ASP A 3 -15.00 8.66 18.95
N LEU A 4 -14.32 8.05 17.98
CA LEU A 4 -13.21 8.72 17.25
C LEU A 4 -13.69 9.10 15.85
N GLU A 5 -14.62 10.07 15.78
CA GLU A 5 -14.88 10.79 14.54
C GLU A 5 -13.82 11.90 14.41
N LEU A 6 -12.98 11.78 13.38
CA LEU A 6 -11.94 12.76 13.08
C LEU A 6 -12.49 13.94 12.28
N LEU A 7 -13.55 13.70 11.50
CA LEU A 7 -14.25 14.68 10.69
C LEU A 7 -15.63 14.96 11.27
N LEU A 8 -16.02 16.24 11.29
CA LEU A 8 -17.38 16.63 11.68
C LEU A 8 -18.40 16.21 10.60
N PRO A 9 -19.69 16.05 10.96
CA PRO A 9 -20.74 15.78 10.00
C PRO A 9 -20.75 16.77 8.83
N GLY A 10 -20.63 16.25 7.61
CA GLY A 10 -20.58 17.05 6.37
C GLY A 10 -19.20 17.64 6.02
N GLU A 11 -18.21 17.58 6.92
CA GLU A 11 -16.85 18.04 6.63
C GLU A 11 -16.21 17.19 5.52
N ALA A 12 -16.40 15.87 5.56
CA ALA A 12 -15.90 14.95 4.53
C ALA A 12 -16.36 15.32 3.10
N ASP A 13 -17.64 15.70 2.93
CA ASP A 13 -18.18 16.12 1.63
C ASP A 13 -17.49 17.38 1.10
N VAL A 14 -17.24 18.36 1.98
CA VAL A 14 -16.52 19.59 1.62
C VAL A 14 -15.08 19.28 1.23
N LEU A 15 -14.39 18.45 2.02
CA LEU A 15 -13.00 18.08 1.77
C LEU A 15 -12.84 17.31 0.45
N VAL A 16 -13.69 16.31 0.20
CA VAL A 16 -13.69 15.52 -1.04
C VAL A 16 -13.96 16.41 -2.25
N ARG A 17 -14.97 17.27 -2.22
CA ARG A 17 -15.25 18.21 -3.33
C ARG A 17 -14.07 19.12 -3.63
N GLY A 18 -13.35 19.54 -2.60
CA GLY A 18 -12.20 20.43 -2.69
C GLY A 18 -10.94 19.81 -3.32
N LEU A 19 -10.86 18.48 -3.44
CA LEU A 19 -9.71 17.80 -4.04
C LEU A 19 -9.50 18.23 -5.49
N ARG A 20 -8.27 18.58 -5.85
CA ARG A 20 -7.86 19.01 -7.19
C ARG A 20 -6.42 18.63 -7.49
N SER A 21 -6.04 18.63 -8.76
CA SER A 21 -4.66 18.40 -9.16
C SER A 21 -3.81 19.68 -9.06
N PHE A 22 -2.52 19.52 -8.76
CA PHE A 22 -1.54 20.60 -8.68
C PHE A 22 -0.43 20.43 -9.71
N GLN A 23 0.12 21.54 -10.20
CA GLN A 23 1.29 21.47 -11.07
C GLN A 23 2.52 21.05 -10.27
N LEU A 24 3.47 20.34 -10.88
CA LEU A 24 4.70 19.86 -10.22
C LEU A 24 5.48 20.98 -9.50
N ARG A 25 5.45 22.21 -10.04
CA ARG A 25 6.13 23.38 -9.43
C ARG A 25 5.45 23.92 -8.16
N GLU A 26 4.20 23.55 -7.92
CA GLU A 26 3.37 23.96 -6.79
C GLU A 26 3.38 22.95 -5.64
N MET A 27 4.01 21.78 -5.82
CA MET A 27 4.14 20.78 -4.76
C MET A 27 4.89 21.35 -3.56
N GLY A 28 4.31 21.18 -2.37
CA GLY A 28 4.77 21.78 -1.11
C GLY A 28 4.31 23.22 -0.87
N SER A 29 3.64 23.87 -1.84
CA SER A 29 3.09 25.22 -1.65
C SER A 29 1.99 25.24 -0.58
N GLY A 30 1.63 26.43 -0.08
CA GLY A 30 0.60 26.56 0.96
C GLY A 30 -0.76 25.94 0.57
N GLY A 31 -1.19 26.12 -0.69
CA GLY A 31 -2.43 25.51 -1.18
C GLY A 31 -2.33 23.99 -1.29
N TRP A 32 -1.18 23.49 -1.72
CA TRP A 32 -0.92 22.05 -1.81
C TRP A 32 -0.85 21.42 -0.41
N ASN A 33 -0.17 22.06 0.55
CA ASN A 33 -0.08 21.59 1.94
C ASN A 33 -1.46 21.50 2.59
N GLN A 34 -2.35 22.45 2.32
CA GLN A 34 -3.72 22.39 2.84
C GLN A 34 -4.49 21.19 2.26
N GLN A 35 -4.30 20.86 0.98
CA GLN A 35 -4.90 19.66 0.41
C GLN A 35 -4.28 18.39 1.00
N HIS A 36 -2.96 18.35 1.20
CA HIS A 36 -2.28 17.23 1.83
C HIS A 36 -2.85 16.95 3.24
N GLU A 37 -3.02 17.99 4.06
CA GLU A 37 -3.69 17.89 5.37
C GLU A 37 -5.11 17.33 5.23
N ASN A 38 -5.91 17.86 4.31
CA ASN A 38 -7.29 17.42 4.09
C ASN A 38 -7.36 15.95 3.63
N LEU A 39 -6.47 15.56 2.72
CA LEU A 39 -6.39 14.20 2.20
C LEU A 39 -6.02 13.23 3.31
N GLU A 40 -5.14 13.63 4.23
CA GLU A 40 -4.74 12.76 5.32
C GLU A 40 -5.82 12.57 6.38
N LYS A 41 -6.63 13.60 6.62
CA LYS A 41 -7.85 13.44 7.43
C LYS A 41 -8.84 12.48 6.78
N LEU A 42 -9.05 12.58 5.46
CA LEU A 42 -9.92 11.66 4.71
C LEU A 42 -9.39 10.23 4.76
N ASN A 43 -8.07 10.05 4.62
CA ASN A 43 -7.39 8.76 4.71
C ASN A 43 -7.60 8.11 6.08
N MET A 44 -7.32 8.83 7.18
CA MET A 44 -7.53 8.31 8.52
C MET A 44 -9.00 7.98 8.80
N GLN A 45 -9.94 8.84 8.39
CA GLN A 45 -11.36 8.57 8.58
C GLN A 45 -11.79 7.31 7.81
N ALA A 46 -11.34 7.14 6.56
CA ALA A 46 -11.66 5.95 5.77
C ALA A 46 -11.16 4.65 6.45
N ILE A 47 -9.98 4.67 7.04
CA ILE A 47 -9.44 3.51 7.76
C ILE A 47 -10.23 3.22 9.03
N LEU A 48 -10.63 4.26 9.78
CA LEU A 48 -11.46 4.11 10.97
C LEU A 48 -12.82 3.51 10.62
N ASP A 49 -13.46 3.99 9.55
CA ASP A 49 -14.76 3.51 9.08
C ASP A 49 -14.68 2.03 8.69
N ALA A 50 -13.66 1.65 7.91
CA ALA A 50 -13.41 0.27 7.51
C ALA A 50 -13.12 -0.64 8.72
N THR A 51 -12.31 -0.18 9.67
CA THR A 51 -11.96 -0.93 10.89
C THR A 51 -13.18 -1.14 11.79
N ALA A 52 -14.07 -0.16 11.87
CA ALA A 52 -15.31 -0.24 12.63
C ALA A 52 -16.41 -1.05 11.91
N SER A 53 -16.19 -1.44 10.65
CA SER A 53 -17.20 -2.07 9.77
C SER A 53 -18.52 -1.30 9.77
N GLN A 54 -18.43 0.03 9.77
CA GLN A 54 -19.57 0.96 9.68
C GLN A 54 -19.84 1.29 8.19
N GLY A 55 -20.78 2.20 7.93
CA GLY A 55 -20.88 2.81 6.60
C GLY A 55 -19.56 3.51 6.27
N GLU A 56 -19.13 3.43 5.01
CA GLU A 56 -17.85 3.99 4.51
C GLU A 56 -18.14 5.20 3.60
N PRO A 57 -18.55 6.35 4.16
CA PRO A 57 -19.01 7.50 3.39
C PRO A 57 -17.91 8.10 2.51
N ILE A 58 -16.63 7.93 2.87
CA ILE A 58 -15.52 8.50 2.11
C ILE A 58 -15.48 7.94 0.69
N GLN A 59 -15.63 6.62 0.51
CA GLN A 59 -15.58 6.01 -0.83
C GLN A 59 -16.79 6.43 -1.67
N GLU A 60 -17.98 6.53 -1.07
CA GLU A 60 -19.20 6.97 -1.74
C GLU A 60 -19.06 8.42 -2.20
N LEU A 61 -18.49 9.29 -1.37
CA LEU A 61 -18.23 10.68 -1.71
C LEU A 61 -17.19 10.81 -2.83
N LEU A 62 -16.12 10.00 -2.80
CA LEU A 62 -15.09 9.99 -3.84
C LEU A 62 -15.67 9.61 -5.20
N VAL A 63 -16.55 8.59 -5.24
CA VAL A 63 -17.26 8.16 -6.45
C VAL A 63 -18.26 9.23 -6.89
N THR A 64 -19.11 9.71 -5.97
CA THR A 64 -20.16 10.70 -6.24
C THR A 64 -19.61 12.00 -6.84
N HIS A 65 -18.44 12.45 -6.35
CA HIS A 65 -17.80 13.69 -6.81
C HIS A 65 -16.74 13.47 -7.89
N GLY A 66 -16.60 12.25 -8.42
CA GLY A 66 -15.67 11.93 -9.50
C GLY A 66 -14.21 12.21 -9.16
N LYS A 67 -13.79 11.89 -7.92
CA LYS A 67 -12.46 12.25 -7.40
C LYS A 67 -11.42 11.16 -7.54
N ILE A 68 -11.78 9.93 -7.92
CA ILE A 68 -10.82 8.86 -8.17
C ILE A 68 -9.80 9.23 -9.26
N PRO A 69 -10.20 9.75 -10.44
CA PRO A 69 -9.24 10.25 -11.44
C PRO A 69 -8.31 11.36 -10.92
N THR A 70 -8.82 12.25 -10.06
CA THR A 70 -8.00 13.32 -9.45
C THR A 70 -6.94 12.76 -8.50
N LEU A 71 -7.30 11.75 -7.70
CA LEU A 71 -6.37 11.07 -6.80
C LEU A 71 -5.28 10.32 -7.59
N VAL A 72 -5.64 9.64 -8.68
CA VAL A 72 -4.67 8.96 -9.56
C VAL A 72 -3.71 9.99 -10.20
N GLU A 73 -4.22 11.14 -10.63
CA GLU A 73 -3.38 12.21 -11.18
C GLU A 73 -2.39 12.77 -10.15
N GLU A 74 -2.84 13.05 -8.93
CA GLU A 74 -1.95 13.52 -7.85
C GLU A 74 -0.92 12.44 -7.46
N LEU A 75 -1.33 11.17 -7.41
CA LEU A 75 -0.43 10.05 -7.10
C LEU A 75 0.74 9.99 -8.10
N ILE A 76 0.42 10.06 -9.39
CA ILE A 76 1.40 10.01 -10.49
C ILE A 76 2.25 11.27 -10.53
N ALA A 77 1.66 12.43 -10.24
CA ALA A 77 2.41 13.68 -10.14
C ALA A 77 3.48 13.58 -9.04
N VAL A 78 3.12 13.09 -7.84
CA VAL A 78 4.08 12.94 -6.73
C VAL A 78 5.14 11.89 -7.07
N GLU A 79 4.77 10.77 -7.70
CA GLU A 79 5.73 9.76 -8.20
C GLU A 79 6.75 10.42 -9.16
N MET A 80 6.28 11.20 -10.12
CA MET A 80 7.14 11.91 -11.08
C MET A 80 8.04 12.92 -10.38
N TRP A 81 7.49 13.69 -9.44
CA TRP A 81 8.28 14.66 -8.67
C TRP A 81 9.40 13.95 -7.89
N LYS A 82 9.10 12.82 -7.23
CA LYS A 82 10.08 11.98 -6.55
C LYS A 82 11.16 11.44 -7.46
N GLN A 83 10.83 11.06 -8.70
CA GLN A 83 11.81 10.52 -9.63
C GLN A 83 12.62 11.59 -10.38
N LYS A 84 12.05 12.77 -10.64
CA LYS A 84 12.64 13.77 -11.55
C LYS A 84 13.13 15.03 -10.85
N VAL A 85 12.45 15.48 -9.79
CA VAL A 85 12.73 16.76 -9.12
C VAL A 85 13.48 16.54 -7.81
N PHE A 86 13.04 15.61 -6.97
CA PHE A 86 13.68 15.31 -5.69
C PHE A 86 15.18 14.99 -5.82
N PRO A 87 15.66 14.16 -6.77
CA PRO A 87 17.09 13.88 -6.91
C PRO A 87 17.89 15.09 -7.38
N VAL A 88 17.24 16.06 -8.02
CA VAL A 88 17.88 17.33 -8.35
C VAL A 88 18.05 18.16 -7.08
N LEU A 89 17.00 18.30 -6.26
CA LEU A 89 17.06 19.01 -4.98
C LEU A 89 18.17 18.47 -4.07
N CYS A 90 18.29 17.14 -3.97
CA CYS A 90 19.33 16.48 -3.16
C CYS A 90 20.77 16.77 -3.63
N ARG A 91 20.98 17.16 -4.89
CA ARG A 91 22.30 17.41 -5.49
C ARG A 91 22.66 18.89 -5.58
N LEU A 92 21.78 19.79 -5.16
CA LEU A 92 22.06 21.23 -5.16
C LEU A 92 23.05 21.57 -4.04
N GLU A 93 24.26 22.01 -4.40
CA GLU A 93 25.34 22.34 -3.45
C GLU A 93 24.96 23.47 -2.48
N ASP A 94 24.15 24.43 -2.95
CA ASP A 94 23.67 25.59 -2.20
C ASP A 94 22.45 25.29 -1.32
N PHE A 95 21.87 24.09 -1.41
CA PHE A 95 20.71 23.71 -0.62
C PHE A 95 21.07 22.78 0.54
N LYS A 96 21.20 23.37 1.73
CA LYS A 96 21.47 22.64 2.98
C LYS A 96 20.40 23.01 4.02
N PRO A 97 19.16 22.51 3.87
CA PRO A 97 18.09 22.87 4.78
C PRO A 97 18.40 22.33 6.18
N GLN A 98 18.21 23.16 7.20
CA GLN A 98 18.26 22.69 8.60
C GLN A 98 17.04 21.84 8.96
N ASN A 99 15.93 22.02 8.25
CA ASN A 99 14.70 21.27 8.43
C ASN A 99 14.17 20.77 7.07
N THR A 100 13.99 19.46 6.97
CA THR A 100 13.53 18.75 5.76
C THR A 100 12.02 18.48 5.75
N PHE A 101 11.30 18.86 6.80
CA PHE A 101 9.87 18.58 6.99
C PHE A 101 8.99 19.00 5.80
N PRO A 102 9.14 20.19 5.17
CA PRO A 102 8.33 20.54 4.01
C PRO A 102 8.55 19.60 2.81
N ILE A 103 9.77 19.06 2.65
CA ILE A 103 10.10 18.11 1.58
C ILE A 103 9.54 16.73 1.95
N TYR A 104 9.68 16.34 3.22
CA TYR A 104 9.11 15.11 3.75
C TYR A 104 7.60 15.03 3.51
N MET A 105 6.85 16.12 3.71
CA MET A 105 5.41 16.13 3.43
C MET A 105 5.09 15.79 1.97
N VAL A 106 5.88 16.30 1.01
CA VAL A 106 5.73 15.95 -0.42
C VAL A 106 5.98 14.46 -0.66
N LEU A 107 7.00 13.90 -0.03
CA LEU A 107 7.29 12.46 -0.11
C LEU A 107 6.16 11.63 0.50
N HIS A 108 5.68 12.04 1.68
CA HIS A 108 4.60 11.38 2.42
C HIS A 108 3.27 11.41 1.68
N HIS A 109 3.02 12.43 0.85
CA HIS A 109 1.75 12.55 0.14
C HIS A 109 1.44 11.35 -0.76
N GLU A 110 2.47 10.73 -1.34
CA GLU A 110 2.29 9.50 -2.12
C GLU A 110 1.74 8.37 -1.24
N ALA A 111 2.31 8.20 -0.04
CA ALA A 111 1.87 7.21 0.94
C ALA A 111 0.42 7.48 1.39
N SER A 112 0.06 8.74 1.61
CA SER A 112 -1.31 9.16 1.93
C SER A 112 -2.30 8.78 0.84
N ILE A 113 -1.99 9.11 -0.43
CA ILE A 113 -2.90 8.84 -1.56
C ILE A 113 -3.05 7.33 -1.78
N ILE A 114 -1.95 6.58 -1.83
CA ILE A 114 -2.03 5.14 -2.09
C ILE A 114 -2.73 4.39 -0.96
N ASN A 115 -2.64 4.85 0.29
CA ASN A 115 -3.36 4.28 1.42
C ASN A 115 -4.86 4.54 1.35
N LEU A 116 -5.26 5.76 0.96
CA LEU A 116 -6.67 6.08 0.72
C LEU A 116 -7.23 5.26 -0.44
N LEU A 117 -6.47 5.11 -1.53
CA LEU A 117 -6.85 4.26 -2.66
C LEU A 117 -6.91 2.79 -2.27
N GLU A 118 -5.96 2.26 -1.49
CA GLU A 118 -6.01 0.90 -0.96
C GLU A 118 -7.29 0.65 -0.16
N THR A 119 -7.68 1.60 0.67
CA THR A 119 -8.92 1.48 1.47
C THR A 119 -10.16 1.55 0.58
N ALA A 120 -10.22 2.50 -0.35
CA ALA A 120 -11.40 2.71 -1.21
C ALA A 120 -11.58 1.61 -2.27
N PHE A 121 -10.50 1.15 -2.91
CA PHE A 121 -10.57 0.15 -3.99
C PHE A 121 -11.01 -1.24 -3.54
N PHE A 122 -11.12 -1.48 -2.23
CA PHE A 122 -11.77 -2.69 -1.72
C PHE A 122 -13.19 -2.88 -2.31
N HIS A 123 -13.85 -1.78 -2.68
CA HIS A 123 -15.17 -1.78 -3.32
C HIS A 123 -15.08 -1.67 -4.84
N LYS A 124 -15.78 -2.55 -5.54
CA LYS A 124 -15.73 -2.68 -7.00
C LYS A 124 -16.18 -1.40 -7.72
N GLU A 125 -17.15 -0.69 -7.17
CA GLU A 125 -17.70 0.56 -7.72
C GLU A 125 -16.63 1.65 -7.83
N VAL A 126 -15.65 1.66 -6.92
CA VAL A 126 -14.54 2.61 -6.94
C VAL A 126 -13.63 2.36 -8.14
N CYS A 127 -13.34 1.09 -8.44
CA CYS A 127 -12.56 0.71 -9.62
C CYS A 127 -13.23 1.16 -10.92
N GLU A 128 -14.55 0.99 -11.03
CA GLU A 128 -15.32 1.41 -12.21
C GLU A 128 -15.33 2.94 -12.37
N SER A 129 -15.31 3.69 -11.27
CA SER A 129 -15.24 5.17 -11.28
C SER A 129 -13.86 5.75 -11.64
N ALA A 130 -12.82 4.90 -11.75
CA ALA A 130 -11.49 5.35 -12.17
C ALA A 130 -11.40 5.66 -13.67
N GLU A 131 -12.41 5.27 -14.46
CA GLU A 131 -12.50 5.54 -15.91
C GLU A 131 -11.18 5.20 -16.64
N ASP A 132 -10.71 6.05 -17.56
CA ASP A 132 -9.48 5.82 -18.33
C ASP A 132 -8.21 5.91 -17.46
N THR A 133 -8.27 6.56 -16.28
CA THR A 133 -7.11 6.69 -15.38
C THR A 133 -6.71 5.38 -14.71
N ILE A 134 -7.54 4.34 -14.80
CA ILE A 134 -7.18 2.99 -14.35
C ILE A 134 -5.93 2.46 -15.07
N LEU A 135 -5.70 2.84 -16.33
CA LEU A 135 -4.51 2.46 -17.10
C LEU A 135 -3.23 3.02 -16.46
N ASP A 136 -3.29 4.29 -16.09
CA ASP A 136 -2.25 5.05 -15.42
C ASP A 136 -1.97 4.46 -14.01
N LEU A 137 -3.01 4.02 -13.30
CA LEU A 137 -2.89 3.34 -12.00
C LEU A 137 -2.28 1.93 -12.10
N VAL A 138 -2.67 1.13 -13.11
CA VAL A 138 -2.04 -0.17 -13.39
C VAL A 138 -0.55 0.00 -13.68
N ASP A 139 -0.20 1.02 -14.45
CA ASP A 139 1.18 1.39 -14.76
C ASP A 139 1.98 1.78 -13.52
N TYR A 140 1.37 2.58 -12.64
CA TYR A 140 1.93 2.94 -11.34
C TYR A 140 2.22 1.68 -10.51
N CYS A 141 1.21 0.82 -10.32
CA CYS A 141 1.36 -0.42 -9.57
C CYS A 141 2.46 -1.31 -10.17
N HIS A 142 2.48 -1.48 -11.49
CA HIS A 142 3.52 -2.26 -12.16
C HIS A 142 4.94 -1.74 -11.87
N ARG A 143 5.16 -0.42 -11.95
CA ARG A 143 6.48 0.19 -11.61
C ARG A 143 6.88 -0.09 -10.17
N LYS A 144 5.95 0.06 -9.22
CA LYS A 144 6.20 -0.21 -7.79
C LYS A 144 6.51 -1.67 -7.51
N LEU A 145 5.77 -2.60 -8.11
CA LEU A 145 6.02 -4.03 -7.93
C LEU A 145 7.32 -4.49 -8.60
N THR A 146 7.66 -3.92 -9.77
CA THR A 146 8.95 -4.16 -10.41
C THR A 146 10.11 -3.71 -9.54
N LEU A 147 9.96 -2.56 -8.85
CA LEU A 147 10.95 -2.08 -7.89
C LEU A 147 11.14 -3.06 -6.72
N LEU A 148 10.05 -3.61 -6.16
CA LEU A 148 10.13 -4.61 -5.08
C LEU A 148 10.88 -5.88 -5.52
N VAL A 149 10.60 -6.40 -6.71
CA VAL A 149 11.32 -7.55 -7.26
C VAL A 149 12.80 -7.23 -7.43
N ALA A 150 13.13 -6.06 -7.99
CA ALA A 150 14.51 -5.64 -8.20
C ALA A 150 15.29 -5.51 -6.87
N GLN A 151 14.65 -4.99 -5.82
CA GLN A 151 15.26 -4.85 -4.49
C GLN A 151 15.50 -6.20 -3.82
N SER A 152 14.64 -7.20 -4.07
CA SER A 152 14.78 -8.55 -3.49
C SER A 152 16.00 -9.31 -4.01
N GLY A 153 16.50 -8.98 -5.21
CA GLY A 153 17.72 -9.56 -5.78
C GLY A 153 19.01 -9.01 -5.18
N HIS A 154 18.96 -7.85 -4.53
CA HIS A 154 20.08 -7.22 -3.84
C HIS A 154 19.94 -7.49 -2.34
N GLY A 155 20.50 -8.61 -1.86
CA GLY A 155 20.30 -9.15 -0.53
C GLY A 155 20.19 -8.10 0.59
N GLY A 156 18.96 -7.89 1.07
CA GLY A 156 18.60 -7.03 2.19
C GLY A 156 18.87 -5.52 1.97
N PRO A 157 18.13 -4.63 2.66
CA PRO A 157 18.66 -3.28 2.87
C PRO A 157 20.06 -3.40 3.49
N PRO A 158 21.01 -2.51 3.13
CA PRO A 158 22.31 -2.48 3.79
C PRO A 158 22.09 -2.55 5.30
N GLU A 159 22.83 -3.42 5.99
CA GLU A 159 22.91 -3.37 7.45
C GLU A 159 23.02 -1.90 7.84
N GLU A 160 22.26 -1.49 8.86
CA GLU A 160 22.37 -0.14 9.41
C GLU A 160 23.78 0.02 9.96
N GLU A 161 24.75 0.31 9.10
CA GLU A 161 25.94 1.02 9.47
C GLU A 161 25.42 2.37 9.95
N GLU A 162 25.23 2.47 11.28
CA GLU A 162 24.93 3.71 11.99
C GLU A 162 26.09 4.68 11.73
N SER A 163 26.10 5.30 10.54
CA SER A 163 26.88 6.49 10.31
C SER A 163 26.17 7.58 11.11
N GLN A 164 26.66 7.84 12.33
CA GLN A 164 26.09 8.82 13.27
C GLN A 164 26.14 10.28 12.76
N TYR A 165 26.47 10.51 11.48
CA TYR A 165 26.72 11.82 10.88
C TYR A 165 26.18 11.95 9.45
N GLY A 166 24.93 11.54 9.21
CA GLY A 166 24.21 11.87 7.98
C GLY A 166 23.74 13.34 7.97
N THR A 167 23.82 14.02 6.81
CA THR A 167 23.16 15.32 6.64
C THR A 167 21.63 15.16 6.70
N PRO A 168 20.84 16.20 7.07
CA PRO A 168 19.38 16.10 7.09
C PRO A 168 18.76 15.60 5.77
N MET A 169 19.38 15.96 4.64
CA MET A 169 18.95 15.50 3.32
C MET A 169 19.26 14.02 3.06
N GLN A 170 20.36 13.49 3.57
CA GLN A 170 20.68 12.05 3.47
C GLN A 170 19.73 11.22 4.33
N GLU A 171 19.41 11.69 5.54
CA GLU A 171 18.40 11.04 6.38
C GLU A 171 17.03 11.04 5.70
N LEU A 172 16.64 12.16 5.09
CA LEU A 172 15.40 12.24 4.31
C LEU A 172 15.39 11.25 3.14
N GLN A 173 16.53 11.04 2.46
CA GLN A 173 16.62 10.04 1.39
C GLN A 173 16.42 8.62 1.94
N LYS A 174 17.05 8.27 3.07
CA LYS A 174 16.84 6.97 3.74
C LYS A 174 15.36 6.78 4.11
N GLN A 175 14.72 7.81 4.66
CA GLN A 175 13.28 7.78 4.98
C GLN A 175 12.42 7.61 3.72
N ALA A 176 12.78 8.27 2.62
CA ALA A 176 12.07 8.14 1.35
C ALA A 176 12.15 6.69 0.81
N GLU A 177 13.31 6.04 0.94
CA GLU A 177 13.52 4.64 0.53
C GLU A 177 12.72 3.66 1.38
N LEU A 178 12.67 3.87 2.71
CA LEU A 178 11.84 3.05 3.60
C LEU A 178 10.35 3.19 3.28
N MET A 179 9.89 4.43 3.07
CA MET A 179 8.50 4.71 2.70
C MET A 179 8.14 4.11 1.34
N GLU A 180 9.08 4.07 0.40
CA GLU A 180 8.89 3.48 -0.93
C GLU A 180 8.51 2.01 -0.86
N PHE A 181 9.08 1.27 0.10
CA PHE A 181 8.73 -0.12 0.34
C PHE A 181 7.27 -0.26 0.75
N GLU A 182 6.80 0.51 1.74
CA GLU A 182 5.42 0.49 2.19
C GLU A 182 4.44 0.91 1.09
N ILE A 183 4.76 1.98 0.34
CA ILE A 183 3.98 2.44 -0.81
C ILE A 183 3.80 1.31 -1.82
N ALA A 184 4.86 0.55 -2.12
CA ALA A 184 4.80 -0.53 -3.08
C ALA A 184 3.97 -1.73 -2.58
N LEU A 185 3.97 -2.01 -1.27
CA LEU A 185 3.06 -3.01 -0.68
C LEU A 185 1.59 -2.59 -0.79
N LYS A 186 1.28 -1.31 -0.60
CA LYS A 186 -0.09 -0.79 -0.82
C LYS A 186 -0.49 -0.83 -2.29
N ALA A 187 0.45 -0.55 -3.19
CA ALA A 187 0.25 -0.70 -4.63
C ALA A 187 -0.04 -2.15 -5.04
N LEU A 188 0.50 -3.16 -4.34
CA LEU A 188 0.12 -4.57 -4.52
C LEU A 188 -1.35 -4.80 -4.17
N SER A 189 -1.81 -4.31 -3.02
CA SER A 189 -3.21 -4.41 -2.61
C SER A 189 -4.14 -3.75 -3.62
N VAL A 190 -3.84 -2.51 -4.04
CA VAL A 190 -4.61 -1.79 -5.06
C VAL A 190 -4.65 -2.58 -6.37
N LEU A 191 -3.51 -3.10 -6.84
CA LEU A 191 -3.46 -3.91 -8.05
C LEU A 191 -4.34 -5.17 -7.91
N ARG A 192 -4.29 -5.85 -6.76
CA ARG A 192 -5.15 -7.00 -6.51
C ARG A 192 -6.62 -6.60 -6.62
N TYR A 193 -7.05 -5.50 -6.02
CA TYR A 193 -8.44 -5.06 -6.11
C TYR A 193 -8.86 -4.73 -7.54
N ILE A 194 -7.96 -4.17 -8.35
CA ILE A 194 -8.19 -4.01 -9.80
C ILE A 194 -8.43 -5.37 -10.46
N THR A 195 -7.66 -6.41 -10.07
CA THR A 195 -7.89 -7.76 -10.61
C THR A 195 -9.23 -8.38 -10.21
N ASP A 196 -9.82 -7.99 -9.08
CA ASP A 196 -11.17 -8.45 -8.68
C ASP A 196 -12.25 -7.94 -9.65
N CYS A 197 -11.92 -6.93 -10.46
CA CYS A 197 -12.81 -6.30 -11.43
C CYS A 197 -12.55 -6.77 -12.88
N VAL A 198 -11.73 -7.78 -13.12
CA VAL A 198 -11.28 -8.21 -14.47
C VAL A 198 -12.42 -8.30 -15.49
N ASP A 199 -13.58 -8.79 -15.09
CA ASP A 199 -14.72 -9.01 -15.99
C ASP A 199 -15.43 -7.69 -16.39
N SER A 200 -15.23 -6.59 -15.65
CA SER A 200 -15.74 -5.25 -16.00
C SER A 200 -14.68 -4.29 -16.55
N LEU A 201 -13.41 -4.70 -16.59
CA LEU A 201 -12.32 -3.87 -17.11
C LEU A 201 -12.41 -3.70 -18.65
N SER A 202 -11.94 -2.54 -19.12
CA SER A 202 -11.80 -2.28 -20.55
C SER A 202 -10.80 -3.24 -21.20
N LEU A 203 -10.95 -3.43 -22.52
CA LEU A 203 -10.00 -4.23 -23.30
C LEU A 203 -8.57 -3.70 -23.21
N SER A 204 -8.41 -2.37 -23.21
CA SER A 204 -7.09 -1.73 -23.12
C SER A 204 -6.45 -2.01 -21.75
N THR A 205 -7.23 -1.96 -20.66
CA THR A 205 -6.72 -2.26 -19.32
C THR A 205 -6.27 -3.72 -19.21
N LEU A 206 -7.09 -4.66 -19.67
CA LEU A 206 -6.72 -6.09 -19.67
C LEU A 206 -5.49 -6.38 -20.53
N SER A 207 -5.41 -5.81 -21.74
CA SER A 207 -4.23 -5.97 -22.62
C SER A 207 -2.97 -5.38 -21.97
N ARG A 208 -3.09 -4.24 -21.30
CA ARG A 208 -1.97 -3.62 -20.60
C ARG A 208 -1.47 -4.47 -19.44
N MET A 209 -2.37 -5.03 -18.65
CA MET A 209 -2.05 -5.96 -17.55
C MET A 209 -1.41 -7.27 -18.04
N LEU A 210 -1.95 -7.86 -19.10
CA LEU A 210 -1.61 -9.22 -19.52
C LEU A 210 -0.50 -9.28 -20.58
N SER A 211 -0.53 -8.38 -21.56
CA SER A 211 0.35 -8.40 -22.72
C SER A 211 1.49 -7.39 -22.60
N THR A 212 1.22 -6.17 -22.13
CA THR A 212 2.26 -5.14 -21.97
C THR A 212 3.14 -5.42 -20.76
N HIS A 213 2.53 -5.58 -19.59
CA HIS A 213 3.26 -5.76 -18.32
C HIS A 213 3.48 -7.21 -17.92
N ASN A 214 2.71 -8.14 -18.50
CA ASN A 214 2.75 -9.55 -18.14
C ASN A 214 2.69 -9.76 -16.62
N LEU A 215 1.69 -9.14 -15.99
CA LEU A 215 1.49 -9.17 -14.54
C LEU A 215 1.49 -10.59 -13.94
N PRO A 216 0.94 -11.64 -14.59
CA PRO A 216 1.04 -12.99 -14.04
C PRO A 216 2.49 -13.43 -13.79
N CYS A 217 3.43 -13.11 -14.70
CA CYS A 217 4.84 -13.42 -14.48
C CYS A 217 5.47 -12.56 -13.39
N LEU A 218 5.15 -11.26 -13.33
CA LEU A 218 5.64 -10.39 -12.25
C LEU A 218 5.19 -10.87 -10.87
N LEU A 219 3.93 -11.32 -10.75
CA LEU A 219 3.37 -11.87 -9.52
C LEU A 219 4.05 -13.19 -9.13
N VAL A 220 4.44 -14.04 -10.09
CA VAL A 220 5.27 -15.23 -9.80
C VAL A 220 6.60 -14.82 -9.18
N GLU A 221 7.31 -13.86 -9.78
CA GLU A 221 8.61 -13.40 -9.27
C GLU A 221 8.48 -12.82 -7.85
N LEU A 222 7.37 -12.14 -7.52
CA LEU A 222 7.09 -11.69 -6.15
C LEU A 222 6.93 -12.85 -5.16
N LEU A 223 6.30 -13.96 -5.55
CA LEU A 223 6.20 -15.16 -4.69
C LEU A 223 7.53 -15.89 -4.55
N GLU A 224 8.38 -15.88 -5.58
CA GLU A 224 9.70 -16.52 -5.49
C GLU A 224 10.64 -15.77 -4.55
N HIS A 225 10.55 -14.44 -4.58
CA HIS A 225 11.46 -13.57 -3.83
C HIS A 225 10.91 -13.14 -2.46
N SER A 226 9.58 -13.08 -2.30
CA SER A 226 8.87 -12.62 -1.10
C SER A 226 9.54 -11.41 -0.43
N PRO A 227 9.52 -10.21 -1.04
CA PRO A 227 10.21 -9.01 -0.52
C PRO A 227 9.87 -8.63 0.93
N TRP A 228 8.70 -9.06 1.40
CA TRP A 228 8.20 -8.88 2.76
C TRP A 228 8.61 -9.99 3.73
N SER A 229 9.50 -10.90 3.35
CA SER A 229 10.04 -11.97 4.20
C SER A 229 11.57 -11.94 4.17
N ARG A 230 12.21 -12.04 5.34
CA ARG A 230 13.68 -12.09 5.45
C ARG A 230 14.15 -13.01 6.56
N GLN A 231 15.35 -13.55 6.44
CA GLN A 231 16.02 -14.29 7.51
C GLN A 231 17.02 -13.37 8.21
N GLU A 232 16.81 -13.09 9.48
CA GLU A 232 17.70 -12.24 10.28
C GLU A 232 18.08 -12.96 11.57
N GLY A 233 19.38 -13.16 11.81
CA GLY A 233 19.87 -13.89 12.99
C GLY A 233 19.34 -15.33 13.11
N GLY A 234 19.08 -16.00 11.96
CA GLY A 234 18.52 -17.35 11.91
C GLY A 234 17.03 -17.45 12.25
N LYS A 235 16.34 -16.31 12.36
CA LYS A 235 14.89 -16.26 12.57
C LYS A 235 14.21 -15.67 11.34
N LEU A 236 13.08 -16.26 10.96
CA LEU A 236 12.21 -15.71 9.92
C LEU A 236 11.56 -14.43 10.46
N GLN A 237 11.67 -13.35 9.71
CA GLN A 237 10.92 -12.13 9.91
C GLN A 237 10.01 -11.86 8.71
N GLN A 238 8.84 -11.32 8.99
CA GLN A 238 7.88 -10.87 7.98
C GLN A 238 7.50 -9.42 8.25
N PHE A 239 7.27 -8.66 7.18
CA PHE A 239 6.81 -7.28 7.29
C PHE A 239 5.28 -7.25 7.41
N GLU A 240 4.79 -6.85 8.58
CA GLU A 240 3.37 -6.76 8.88
C GLU A 240 3.08 -5.51 9.73
N SER A 241 1.99 -4.81 9.40
CA SER A 241 1.54 -3.61 10.11
C SER A 241 2.63 -2.52 10.23
N GLY A 242 3.34 -2.23 9.14
CA GLY A 242 4.36 -1.18 9.09
C GLY A 242 5.69 -1.52 9.78
N ARG A 243 5.90 -2.78 10.20
CA ARG A 243 7.13 -3.19 10.89
C ARG A 243 7.55 -4.61 10.57
N TRP A 244 8.85 -4.85 10.61
CA TRP A 244 9.42 -6.19 10.58
C TRP A 244 9.16 -6.91 11.91
N GLN A 245 8.52 -8.08 11.85
CA GLN A 245 8.17 -8.88 13.01
C GLN A 245 8.76 -10.28 12.89
N THR A 246 9.35 -10.78 13.98
CA THR A 246 9.84 -12.16 14.03
C THR A 246 8.65 -13.13 14.07
N VAL A 247 8.63 -14.09 13.14
CA VAL A 247 7.58 -15.10 13.01
C VAL A 247 7.86 -16.25 13.98
N PHE A 248 6.87 -16.58 14.81
CA PHE A 248 6.98 -17.72 15.71
C PHE A 248 6.94 -19.04 14.96
N PRO A 249 7.61 -20.11 15.44
CA PRO A 249 7.62 -21.42 14.78
C PRO A 249 6.23 -21.99 14.44
N SER A 250 5.22 -21.73 15.29
CA SER A 250 3.83 -22.15 15.06
C SER A 250 3.13 -21.40 13.93
N GLU A 251 3.66 -20.26 13.50
CA GLU A 251 3.06 -19.36 12.51
C GLU A 251 3.84 -19.34 11.20
N GLN A 252 4.99 -20.01 11.12
CA GLN A 252 5.81 -20.08 9.90
C GLN A 252 5.10 -20.74 8.71
N GLN A 253 4.05 -21.53 8.97
CA GLN A 253 3.21 -22.14 7.94
C GLN A 253 1.97 -21.31 7.59
N LYS A 254 1.67 -20.25 8.36
CA LYS A 254 0.56 -19.34 8.02
C LYS A 254 0.93 -18.55 6.78
N LEU A 255 -0.02 -18.45 5.85
CA LEU A 255 0.11 -17.60 4.68
C LEU A 255 0.12 -16.12 5.14
N SER A 256 1.11 -15.36 4.69
CA SER A 256 1.12 -13.92 4.96
C SER A 256 0.01 -13.22 4.19
N LYS A 257 -0.50 -12.10 4.71
CA LYS A 257 -1.54 -11.32 4.00
C LYS A 257 -1.09 -10.92 2.60
N LEU A 258 0.18 -10.55 2.45
CA LEU A 258 0.77 -10.11 1.19
C LEU A 258 0.88 -11.25 0.17
N ASP A 259 1.32 -12.45 0.59
CA ASP A 259 1.29 -13.63 -0.28
C ASP A 259 -0.16 -13.93 -0.72
N GLY A 260 -1.12 -13.78 0.19
CA GLY A 260 -2.55 -13.88 -0.12
C GLY A 260 -2.99 -12.91 -1.23
N GLN A 261 -2.55 -11.64 -1.18
CA GLN A 261 -2.83 -10.67 -2.25
C GLN A 261 -2.32 -11.16 -3.60
N VAL A 262 -1.08 -11.68 -3.65
CA VAL A 262 -0.47 -12.18 -4.89
C VAL A 262 -1.22 -13.39 -5.43
N TRP A 263 -1.58 -14.35 -4.56
CA TRP A 263 -2.32 -15.54 -4.97
C TRP A 263 -3.71 -15.23 -5.51
N ILE A 264 -4.43 -14.30 -4.88
CA ILE A 264 -5.75 -13.87 -5.35
C ILE A 264 -5.62 -13.16 -6.70
N ALA A 265 -4.63 -12.27 -6.84
CA ALA A 265 -4.39 -11.59 -8.12
C ALA A 265 -4.06 -12.59 -9.25
N LEU A 266 -3.23 -13.61 -8.97
CA LEU A 266 -2.94 -14.69 -9.91
C LEU A 266 -4.19 -15.51 -10.26
N TYR A 267 -5.00 -15.85 -9.26
CA TYR A 267 -6.27 -16.56 -9.45
C TYR A 267 -7.17 -15.79 -10.42
N ASN A 268 -7.39 -14.50 -10.17
CA ASN A 268 -8.26 -13.65 -11.00
C ASN A 268 -7.75 -13.56 -12.44
N LEU A 269 -6.45 -13.29 -12.64
CA LEU A 269 -5.87 -13.10 -13.97
C LEU A 269 -5.74 -14.40 -14.78
N LEU A 270 -5.57 -15.55 -14.12
CA LEU A 270 -5.35 -16.83 -14.80
C LEU A 270 -6.61 -17.66 -14.98
N LEU A 271 -7.65 -17.43 -14.18
CA LEU A 271 -8.88 -18.22 -14.21
C LEU A 271 -10.09 -17.47 -14.77
N SER A 272 -10.10 -16.13 -14.78
CA SER A 272 -11.17 -15.37 -15.47
C SER A 272 -11.21 -15.72 -16.97
N PRO A 273 -12.39 -16.04 -17.54
CA PRO A 273 -12.56 -16.29 -18.96
C PRO A 273 -12.05 -15.16 -19.85
N GLU A 274 -12.33 -13.91 -19.46
CA GLU A 274 -11.99 -12.67 -20.15
C GLU A 274 -10.46 -12.51 -20.24
N ALA A 275 -9.77 -12.70 -19.11
CA ALA A 275 -8.32 -12.63 -19.05
C ALA A 275 -7.66 -13.80 -19.83
N ARG A 276 -8.17 -15.03 -19.67
CA ARG A 276 -7.65 -16.22 -20.36
C ARG A 276 -7.76 -16.14 -21.87
N ALA A 277 -8.83 -15.55 -22.39
CA ALA A 277 -9.02 -15.36 -23.83
C ALA A 277 -7.93 -14.45 -24.44
N ARG A 278 -7.32 -13.58 -23.63
CA ARG A 278 -6.32 -12.59 -24.04
C ARG A 278 -4.89 -12.98 -23.72
N TYR A 279 -4.68 -13.71 -22.63
CA TYR A 279 -3.32 -14.00 -22.17
C TYR A 279 -2.58 -14.95 -23.10
N CYS A 280 -1.49 -14.45 -23.71
CA CYS A 280 -0.68 -15.24 -24.62
C CYS A 280 0.33 -16.10 -23.84
N LEU A 281 0.04 -17.41 -23.75
CA LEU A 281 0.92 -18.40 -23.10
C LEU A 281 2.13 -18.75 -23.97
N THR A 282 3.11 -17.85 -23.99
CA THR A 282 4.43 -18.08 -24.60
C THR A 282 5.21 -19.15 -23.83
N SER A 283 6.29 -19.67 -24.42
CA SER A 283 7.18 -20.63 -23.73
C SER A 283 7.78 -20.07 -22.43
N PHE A 284 8.13 -18.78 -22.43
CA PHE A 284 8.60 -18.06 -21.25
C PHE A 284 7.52 -17.97 -20.17
N ALA A 285 6.34 -17.46 -20.52
CA ALA A 285 5.23 -17.30 -19.58
C ALA A 285 4.81 -18.65 -18.98
N ARG A 286 4.73 -19.70 -19.81
CA ARG A 286 4.47 -21.07 -19.35
C ARG A 286 5.54 -21.54 -18.37
N GLY A 287 6.82 -21.34 -18.67
CA GLY A 287 7.92 -21.71 -17.78
C GLY A 287 7.81 -21.03 -16.41
N GLN A 288 7.50 -19.74 -16.41
CA GLN A 288 7.31 -18.95 -15.19
C GLN A 288 6.10 -19.43 -14.37
N LEU A 289 4.93 -19.55 -14.99
CA LEU A 289 3.72 -19.99 -14.29
C LEU A 289 3.86 -21.39 -13.68
N LEU A 290 4.60 -22.29 -14.34
CA LEU A 290 4.79 -23.65 -13.81
C LEU A 290 5.65 -23.69 -12.55
N LYS A 291 6.40 -22.62 -12.21
CA LYS A 291 7.12 -22.52 -10.94
C LYS A 291 6.15 -22.47 -9.74
N LEU A 292 4.94 -21.91 -9.92
CA LEU A 292 3.88 -21.84 -8.90
C LEU A 292 3.52 -23.21 -8.30
N ARG A 293 3.72 -24.30 -9.05
CA ARG A 293 3.45 -25.66 -8.57
C ARG A 293 4.27 -26.03 -7.34
N ALA A 294 5.47 -25.48 -7.18
CA ALA A 294 6.30 -25.72 -6.00
C ALA A 294 5.76 -25.03 -4.74
N PHE A 295 5.00 -23.95 -4.91
CA PHE A 295 4.43 -23.16 -3.82
C PHE A 295 3.01 -23.60 -3.43
N LEU A 296 2.28 -24.27 -4.33
CA LEU A 296 0.95 -24.87 -4.08
C LEU A 296 1.02 -26.16 -3.24
N THR A 297 1.36 -25.99 -1.96
CA THR A 297 1.37 -27.05 -0.96
C THR A 297 -0.02 -27.37 -0.42
N ASP A 298 -0.22 -28.55 0.17
CA ASP A 298 -1.48 -28.91 0.83
C ASP A 298 -1.85 -27.90 1.93
N THR A 299 -0.87 -27.41 2.69
CA THR A 299 -1.08 -26.39 3.73
C THR A 299 -1.53 -25.04 3.17
N LEU A 300 -1.10 -24.67 1.96
CA LEU A 300 -1.59 -23.49 1.28
C LEU A 300 -3.03 -23.69 0.81
N LEU A 301 -3.35 -24.85 0.23
CA LEU A 301 -4.70 -25.19 -0.21
C LEU A 301 -5.69 -25.29 0.96
N ASP A 302 -5.25 -25.74 2.13
CA ASP A 302 -6.07 -25.73 3.35
C ASP A 302 -6.42 -24.29 3.80
N GLN A 303 -5.51 -23.33 3.59
CA GLN A 303 -5.70 -21.93 3.96
C GLN A 303 -6.44 -21.11 2.90
N LEU A 304 -6.24 -21.42 1.61
CA LEU A 304 -6.92 -20.81 0.47
C LEU A 304 -7.46 -21.90 -0.48
N PRO A 305 -8.59 -22.55 -0.13
CA PRO A 305 -9.14 -23.66 -0.92
C PRO A 305 -9.46 -23.32 -2.37
N ASN A 306 -9.78 -22.04 -2.64
CA ASN A 306 -10.08 -21.56 -3.99
C ASN A 306 -8.90 -21.75 -4.96
N LEU A 307 -7.66 -21.91 -4.47
CA LEU A 307 -6.49 -22.17 -5.33
C LEU A 307 -6.44 -23.60 -5.91
N ALA A 308 -7.37 -24.50 -5.53
CA ALA A 308 -7.47 -25.83 -6.13
C ALA A 308 -7.70 -25.75 -7.65
N ASP A 309 -8.52 -24.80 -8.11
CA ASP A 309 -8.77 -24.58 -9.54
C ASP A 309 -7.50 -24.09 -10.25
N LEU A 310 -6.69 -23.27 -9.58
CA LEU A 310 -5.41 -22.81 -10.11
C LEU A 310 -4.40 -23.97 -10.21
N GLN A 311 -4.38 -24.87 -9.22
CA GLN A 311 -3.58 -26.09 -9.28
C GLN A 311 -4.00 -26.96 -10.49
N GLY A 312 -5.31 -27.12 -10.69
CA GLY A 312 -5.88 -27.80 -11.86
C GLY A 312 -5.44 -27.14 -13.17
N PHE A 313 -5.56 -25.82 -13.28
CA PHE A 313 -5.11 -25.05 -14.44
C PHE A 313 -3.62 -25.28 -14.76
N LEU A 314 -2.75 -25.22 -13.75
CA LEU A 314 -1.31 -25.44 -13.93
C LEU A 314 -0.98 -26.87 -14.35
N ALA A 315 -1.73 -27.87 -13.88
CA ALA A 315 -1.59 -29.25 -14.33
C ALA A 315 -1.93 -29.40 -15.83
N HIS A 316 -3.00 -28.76 -16.30
CA HIS A 316 -3.35 -28.73 -17.73
C HIS A 316 -2.31 -27.95 -18.55
N LEU A 317 -1.82 -26.82 -18.02
CA LEU A 317 -0.78 -26.02 -18.68
C LEU A 317 0.53 -26.81 -18.87
N ALA A 318 0.88 -27.67 -17.92
CA ALA A 318 2.06 -28.54 -18.03
C ALA A 318 1.97 -29.52 -19.21
N LEU A 319 0.76 -29.93 -19.59
CA LEU A 319 0.51 -30.84 -20.71
C LEU A 319 0.32 -30.11 -22.05
N THR A 320 0.03 -28.82 -22.01
CA THR A 320 -0.27 -28.01 -23.21
C THR A 320 1.01 -27.46 -23.83
N GLU A 321 1.10 -27.51 -25.17
CA GLU A 321 2.20 -26.87 -25.90
C GLU A 321 2.09 -25.34 -25.84
N ALA A 322 3.25 -24.66 -25.75
CA ALA A 322 3.29 -23.21 -25.75
C ALA A 322 2.81 -22.64 -27.08
N GLN A 323 2.11 -21.50 -27.04
CA GLN A 323 1.64 -20.83 -28.25
C GLN A 323 2.72 -19.88 -28.78
N PRO A 324 2.88 -19.76 -30.12
CA PRO A 324 3.66 -18.67 -30.68
C PRO A 324 3.00 -17.33 -30.32
N PRO A 325 3.79 -16.25 -30.17
CA PRO A 325 3.23 -14.94 -29.85
C PRO A 325 2.23 -14.51 -30.91
N LYS A 326 0.97 -14.30 -30.51
CA LYS A 326 -0.06 -13.75 -31.38
C LYS A 326 0.17 -12.25 -31.53
N LYS A 327 0.24 -11.78 -32.78
CA LYS A 327 0.22 -10.34 -33.11
C LYS A 327 -1.21 -9.94 -33.42
N ASP A 328 -2.01 -9.74 -32.39
CA ASP A 328 -3.33 -9.15 -32.58
C ASP A 328 -3.15 -7.64 -32.81
N LEU A 329 -3.79 -7.11 -33.86
CA LEU A 329 -3.89 -5.67 -34.08
C LEU A 329 -4.96 -5.14 -33.11
N VAL A 330 -4.52 -4.67 -31.94
CA VAL A 330 -5.39 -4.05 -30.94
C VAL A 330 -5.16 -2.55 -30.97
N LEU A 331 -6.25 -1.77 -31.16
CA LEU A 331 -6.23 -0.34 -30.93
C LEU A 331 -6.42 -0.12 -29.43
N GLU A 332 -5.34 0.24 -28.74
CA GLU A 332 -5.32 0.42 -27.29
C GLU A 332 -5.34 1.91 -26.92
N GLN A 333 -6.10 2.23 -25.88
CA GLN A 333 -5.93 3.49 -25.15
C GLN A 333 -4.55 3.49 -24.47
N ILE A 334 -3.90 4.65 -24.44
CA ILE A 334 -2.58 4.84 -23.82
C ILE A 334 -2.80 5.65 -22.54
N PRO A 335 -2.15 5.31 -21.41
CA PRO A 335 -2.19 6.14 -20.21
C PRO A 335 -1.67 7.54 -20.51
N GLU A 336 -2.43 8.55 -20.11
CA GLU A 336 -2.18 9.92 -20.53
C GLU A 336 -1.50 10.74 -19.44
N ILE A 337 -1.69 10.41 -18.16
CA ILE A 337 -1.28 11.29 -17.06
C ILE A 337 0.24 11.41 -17.03
N TRP A 338 0.96 10.27 -16.95
CA TRP A 338 2.42 10.29 -16.91
C TRP A 338 2.99 10.95 -18.18
N GLU A 339 2.50 10.58 -19.37
CA GLU A 339 2.99 11.11 -20.63
C GLU A 339 2.74 12.61 -20.79
N ARG A 340 1.57 13.09 -20.36
CA ARG A 340 1.22 14.52 -20.34
C ARG A 340 2.14 15.29 -19.41
N LEU A 341 2.29 14.85 -18.16
CA LEU A 341 3.14 15.52 -17.18
C LEU A 341 4.61 15.54 -17.63
N GLU A 342 5.11 14.44 -18.19
CA GLU A 342 6.46 14.36 -18.75
C GLU A 342 6.61 15.33 -19.93
N ARG A 343 5.66 15.36 -20.88
CA ARG A 343 5.69 16.28 -22.03
C ARG A 343 5.68 17.75 -21.61
N GLU A 344 4.86 18.11 -20.63
CA GLU A 344 4.72 19.48 -20.14
C GLU A 344 5.96 19.98 -19.40
N ASN A 345 6.68 19.08 -18.74
CA ASN A 345 7.77 19.42 -17.81
C ASN A 345 9.16 18.96 -18.27
N ARG A 346 9.26 18.25 -19.40
CA ARG A 346 10.53 17.79 -19.97
C ARG A 346 11.53 18.94 -20.09
N GLY A 347 12.74 18.70 -19.58
CA GLY A 347 13.83 19.68 -19.59
C GLY A 347 13.69 20.81 -18.56
N LYS A 348 12.63 20.82 -17.73
CA LYS A 348 12.38 21.86 -16.73
C LYS A 348 12.67 21.40 -15.29
N TRP A 349 13.12 20.17 -15.07
CA TRP A 349 13.33 19.60 -13.73
C TRP A 349 14.23 20.45 -12.84
N GLN A 350 15.36 20.94 -13.37
CA GLN A 350 16.25 21.84 -12.63
C GLN A 350 15.62 23.20 -12.34
N ALA A 351 14.81 23.74 -13.26
CA ALA A 351 14.12 25.01 -13.07
C ALA A 351 13.04 24.89 -11.98
N ILE A 352 12.28 23.78 -11.99
CA ILE A 352 11.28 23.45 -10.96
C ILE A 352 11.95 23.32 -9.59
N ALA A 353 13.03 22.54 -9.49
CA ALA A 353 13.77 22.36 -8.23
C ALA A 353 14.27 23.71 -7.67
N LYS A 354 14.89 24.56 -8.50
CA LYS A 354 15.35 25.89 -8.09
C LYS A 354 14.22 26.84 -7.70
N HIS A 355 13.07 26.75 -8.37
CA HIS A 355 11.88 27.53 -8.01
C HIS A 355 11.35 27.10 -6.63
N GLN A 356 11.16 25.80 -6.43
CA GLN A 356 10.63 25.27 -5.16
C GLN A 356 11.60 25.51 -4.01
N LEU A 357 12.90 25.37 -4.24
CA LEU A 357 13.93 25.76 -3.26
C LEU A 357 13.69 27.19 -2.73
N ARG A 358 13.51 28.16 -3.63
CA ARG A 358 13.41 29.58 -3.27
C ARG A 358 12.07 29.97 -2.66
N HIS A 359 10.98 29.35 -3.12
CA HIS A 359 9.62 29.82 -2.84
C HIS A 359 8.77 28.86 -2.01
N VAL A 360 9.20 27.62 -1.86
CA VAL A 360 8.40 26.55 -1.24
C VAL A 360 9.13 25.90 -0.07
N PHE A 361 10.38 25.47 -0.27
CA PHE A 361 11.18 24.75 0.73
C PHE A 361 12.12 25.65 1.53
N SER A 362 11.90 26.96 1.50
CA SER A 362 12.56 27.94 2.37
C SER A 362 11.54 28.74 3.21
N PRO A 363 10.65 28.07 3.98
CA PRO A 363 9.67 28.78 4.80
C PRO A 363 10.34 29.50 5.98
N SER A 364 9.67 30.53 6.49
CA SER A 364 10.03 31.16 7.76
C SER A 364 9.82 30.19 8.94
N GLU A 365 10.50 30.44 10.05
CA GLU A 365 10.35 29.62 11.27
C GLU A 365 8.90 29.62 11.81
N GLN A 366 8.18 30.72 11.62
CA GLN A 366 6.77 30.83 12.02
C GLN A 366 5.87 29.95 11.15
N GLU A 367 6.06 29.95 9.83
CA GLU A 367 5.31 29.10 8.90
C GLU A 367 5.59 27.62 9.18
N LEU A 368 6.86 27.26 9.40
CA LEU A 368 7.27 25.90 9.73
C LEU A 368 6.63 25.42 11.04
N ARG A 369 6.60 26.25 12.08
CA ARG A 369 5.91 25.94 13.35
C ARG A 369 4.41 25.74 13.15
N LEU A 370 3.78 26.56 12.31
CA LEU A 370 2.35 26.43 12.03
C LEU A 370 2.04 25.11 11.30
N GLN A 371 2.84 24.77 10.28
CA GLN A 371 2.70 23.51 9.54
C GLN A 371 2.92 22.30 10.45
N ALA A 372 3.98 22.33 11.27
CA ALA A 372 4.26 21.25 12.22
C ALA A 372 3.13 21.05 13.24
N ARG A 373 2.49 22.13 13.72
CA ARG A 373 1.34 22.05 14.63
C ARG A 373 0.13 21.40 13.95
N ARG A 374 -0.24 21.84 12.75
CA ARG A 374 -1.37 21.27 12.00
C ARG A 374 -1.16 19.79 11.69
N TRP A 375 0.07 19.43 11.33
CA TRP A 375 0.44 18.04 11.11
C TRP A 375 0.33 17.22 12.40
N ALA A 376 0.89 17.70 13.51
CA ALA A 376 0.77 17.02 14.80
C ALA A 376 -0.70 16.89 15.28
N GLU A 377 -1.55 17.87 14.98
CA GLU A 377 -2.99 17.81 15.25
C GLU A 377 -3.72 16.77 14.38
N THR A 378 -3.18 16.46 13.19
CA THR A 378 -3.73 15.43 12.30
C THR A 378 -3.34 14.03 12.80
N TYR A 379 -2.10 13.87 13.31
CA TYR A 379 -1.55 12.61 13.84
C TYR A 379 -1.59 12.54 15.38
N ARG A 380 -2.75 12.82 15.98
CA ARG A 380 -2.87 12.64 17.43
C ARG A 380 -2.71 11.16 17.79
N LEU A 381 -2.07 10.87 18.92
CA LEU A 381 -1.71 9.51 19.34
C LEU A 381 -2.94 8.58 19.46
N ASP A 382 -4.07 9.10 19.93
CA ASP A 382 -5.35 8.39 20.02
C ASP A 382 -5.88 7.96 18.65
N VAL A 383 -5.67 8.79 17.62
CA VAL A 383 -6.05 8.49 16.24
C VAL A 383 -5.11 7.43 15.66
N LEU A 384 -3.81 7.57 15.88
CA LEU A 384 -2.81 6.60 15.42
C LEU A 384 -3.03 5.19 16.00
N GLU A 385 -3.31 5.10 17.30
CA GLU A 385 -3.64 3.81 17.95
C GLU A 385 -4.94 3.20 17.42
N ALA A 386 -5.93 4.03 17.04
CA ALA A 386 -7.19 3.57 16.48
C ALA A 386 -7.10 3.14 15.01
N VAL A 387 -6.27 3.80 14.22
CA VAL A 387 -6.03 3.52 12.79
C VAL A 387 -5.14 2.27 12.60
N ALA A 388 -4.23 2.00 13.53
CA ALA A 388 -3.35 0.82 13.49
C ALA A 388 -3.32 0.10 14.84
N PRO A 389 -4.42 -0.56 15.26
CA PRO A 389 -4.47 -1.26 16.54
C PRO A 389 -3.48 -2.43 16.52
N GLU A 390 -2.54 -2.44 17.46
CA GLU A 390 -1.66 -3.59 17.60
C GLU A 390 -2.48 -4.85 17.90
N GLN A 391 -2.26 -5.91 17.12
CA GLN A 391 -2.90 -7.18 17.39
C GLN A 391 -2.50 -7.65 18.80
N PRO A 392 -3.48 -8.01 19.64
CA PRO A 392 -3.20 -8.39 21.01
C PRO A 392 -2.33 -9.65 21.03
N ARG A 393 -1.29 -9.62 21.86
CA ARG A 393 -0.38 -10.75 22.05
C ARG A 393 -0.68 -11.49 23.35
N CYS A 394 -0.43 -12.79 23.34
CA CYS A 394 -0.63 -13.66 24.48
C CYS A 394 0.34 -13.28 25.60
N ALA A 395 -0.18 -12.92 26.78
CA ALA A 395 0.65 -12.51 27.91
C ALA A 395 1.63 -13.58 28.43
N TYR A 396 1.48 -14.84 28.00
CA TYR A 396 2.38 -15.94 28.35
C TYR A 396 3.43 -16.25 27.27
N CYS A 397 2.99 -16.54 26.04
CA CYS A 397 3.87 -17.02 24.97
C CYS A 397 4.13 -15.99 23.87
N ASN A 398 3.51 -14.82 23.95
CA ASN A 398 3.63 -13.70 23.02
C ASN A 398 3.15 -13.96 21.56
N ALA A 399 2.51 -15.11 21.31
CA ALA A 399 1.80 -15.42 20.05
C ALA A 399 0.51 -14.58 19.92
N GLU A 400 -0.04 -14.46 18.71
CA GLU A 400 -1.31 -13.76 18.46
C GLU A 400 -2.43 -14.30 19.37
N ALA A 401 -3.13 -13.38 20.05
CA ALA A 401 -4.16 -13.72 21.01
C ALA A 401 -5.55 -13.37 20.49
N SER A 402 -6.47 -14.33 20.56
CA SER A 402 -7.88 -14.11 20.18
C SER A 402 -8.82 -14.09 21.38
N LYS A 403 -8.33 -14.41 22.60
CA LYS A 403 -9.17 -14.58 23.79
C LYS A 403 -8.75 -13.59 24.87
N ARG A 404 -9.73 -12.95 25.49
CA ARG A 404 -9.54 -12.13 26.69
C ARG A 404 -9.84 -12.94 27.94
N CYS A 405 -9.22 -12.59 29.06
CA CYS A 405 -9.60 -13.11 30.36
C CYS A 405 -11.08 -12.80 30.62
N SER A 406 -11.92 -13.83 30.76
CA SER A 406 -13.36 -13.66 30.94
C SER A 406 -13.75 -12.89 32.21
N ARG A 407 -12.84 -12.79 33.19
CA ARG A 407 -13.07 -12.08 34.45
C ARG A 407 -12.83 -10.58 34.33
N CYS A 408 -11.66 -10.17 33.83
CA CYS A 408 -11.28 -8.75 33.76
C CYS A 408 -11.42 -8.13 32.38
N GLN A 409 -11.52 -8.94 31.32
CA GLN A 409 -11.52 -8.53 29.91
C GLN A 409 -10.33 -7.66 29.45
N ASN A 410 -9.30 -7.50 30.29
CA ASN A 410 -8.14 -6.63 30.02
C ASN A 410 -6.91 -7.38 29.49
N GLU A 411 -6.72 -8.65 29.87
CA GLU A 411 -5.53 -9.43 29.49
C GLU A 411 -5.85 -10.43 28.38
N TRP A 412 -4.92 -10.60 27.43
CA TRP A 412 -5.09 -11.41 26.23
C TRP A 412 -4.27 -12.71 26.24
N TYR A 413 -4.84 -13.77 25.68
CA TYR A 413 -4.26 -15.10 25.58
C TYR A 413 -4.60 -15.77 24.25
N CYS A 414 -3.66 -16.52 23.68
CA CYS A 414 -3.92 -17.36 22.50
C CYS A 414 -4.82 -18.57 22.84
N CYS A 415 -4.66 -19.14 24.03
CA CYS A 415 -5.41 -20.30 24.49
C CYS A 415 -5.58 -20.34 26.01
N ARG A 416 -6.51 -21.19 26.49
CA ARG A 416 -6.78 -21.38 27.92
C ARG A 416 -5.56 -21.91 28.68
N GLU A 417 -4.74 -22.75 28.05
CA GLU A 417 -3.54 -23.30 28.68
C GLU A 417 -2.53 -22.21 29.04
N CYS A 418 -2.32 -21.25 28.14
CA CYS A 418 -1.47 -20.09 28.40
C CYS A 418 -2.03 -19.21 29.53
N GLN A 419 -3.35 -19.02 29.57
CA GLN A 419 -4.01 -18.31 30.68
C GLN A 419 -3.78 -19.01 32.02
N VAL A 420 -3.91 -20.33 32.08
CA VAL A 420 -3.69 -21.11 33.31
C VAL A 420 -2.22 -21.03 33.75
N LYS A 421 -1.26 -21.15 32.82
CA LYS A 421 0.17 -21.04 33.11
C LYS A 421 0.56 -19.63 33.59
N HIS A 422 -0.07 -18.58 33.05
CA HIS A 422 0.17 -17.20 33.48
C HIS A 422 -0.66 -16.78 34.71
N TRP A 423 -1.60 -17.62 35.17
CA TRP A 423 -2.59 -17.24 36.19
C TRP A 423 -1.97 -16.84 37.52
N GLU A 424 -0.86 -17.44 37.92
CA GLU A 424 -0.17 -17.10 39.17
C GLU A 424 0.30 -15.63 39.20
N LYS A 425 0.65 -15.08 38.04
CA LYS A 425 1.03 -13.67 37.86
C LYS A 425 -0.19 -12.80 37.60
N HIS A 426 -1.00 -13.14 36.59
CA HIS A 426 -2.17 -12.36 36.19
C HIS A 426 -3.25 -12.29 37.28
N GLY A 427 -3.47 -13.37 38.03
CA GLY A 427 -4.50 -13.46 39.07
C GLY A 427 -4.35 -12.40 40.16
N LYS A 428 -3.14 -11.87 40.38
CA LYS A 428 -2.86 -10.78 41.34
C LYS A 428 -3.36 -9.43 40.85
N ALA A 429 -3.44 -9.22 39.53
CA ALA A 429 -3.89 -7.98 38.89
C ALA A 429 -5.29 -8.09 38.25
N CYS A 430 -5.89 -9.29 38.28
CA CYS A 430 -7.17 -9.57 37.62
C CYS A 430 -8.37 -9.05 38.44
N VAL A 431 -8.87 -7.87 38.07
CA VAL A 431 -10.07 -7.25 38.68
C VAL A 431 -11.30 -7.48 37.80
N PRO A 432 -12.48 -7.86 38.34
CA PRO A 432 -13.68 -8.04 37.54
C PRO A 432 -14.02 -6.80 36.71
N ALA A 433 -14.32 -6.98 35.42
CA ALA A 433 -14.82 -5.89 34.58
C ALA A 433 -16.17 -5.40 35.13
N ALA A 434 -16.36 -4.08 35.21
CA ALA A 434 -17.68 -3.52 35.51
C ALA A 434 -18.65 -3.98 34.41
N GLN A 435 -19.82 -4.48 34.79
CA GLN A 435 -20.88 -4.80 33.82
C GLN A 435 -21.28 -3.49 33.14
N ASP A 436 -21.00 -3.40 31.84
CA ASP A 436 -21.56 -2.35 31.00
C ASP A 436 -23.07 -2.66 30.87
N ASP A 437 -23.91 -1.86 31.52
CA ASP A 437 -25.39 -1.96 31.51
C ASP A 437 -25.96 -1.57 30.13
N ARG A 438 -25.41 -2.13 29.05
CA ARG A 438 -25.91 -2.00 27.68
C ARG A 438 -26.58 -3.30 27.23
N ALA A 439 -27.68 -3.61 27.90
CA ALA A 439 -28.72 -4.49 27.37
C ALA A 439 -30.05 -4.19 28.07
N LYS A 440 -30.70 -3.10 27.65
CA LYS A 440 -32.16 -2.96 27.58
C LYS A 440 -32.56 -1.79 26.69
#